data_AF-A0A929ZNX2-F1
#
_entry.id   AF-A0A929ZNX2-F1
#
_cell.length_a   1.000
_cell.length_b   1.000
_cell.length_c   1.000
_cell.angle_alpha   90.00
_cell.angle_beta   90.00
_cell.angle_gamma   90.00
#
_symmetry.space_group_name_H-M   'P 1'
#
loop_
_entity.id
_entity.type
_entity.pdbx_description
1 polymer ?
#
loop_
_entity_poly.entity_id
_entity_poly.type
_entity_poly.pdbx_seq_one_letter_code
_entity_poly.pdbx_strand_id
1 'polypeptide(L)'
;MGNRLLVFGVLLIIGIVLYVAWMFFAQRQVMYMSLLLYRQGDADRYLEELNSLSSRLFFNKKLRTLMAIDANLIKGDKEQLNKLFERAAAYRLSSSDRVLVLQKELLFRIAQEEDEKATKSYAAIHKAYDKLTDKQKEKYSEILREVEYPYTIHVMHDVSMHLN
;
A
#
# COMPACT_ATOMS: atom_id res chain seq x y z
N MET A 1 -25.02 35.38 27.63
CA MET A 1 -24.92 34.12 26.86
C MET A 1 -24.57 34.33 25.37
N GLY A 2 -24.93 35.46 24.73
CA GLY A 2 -24.66 35.72 23.30
C GLY A 2 -23.19 35.73 22.85
N ASN A 3 -22.26 36.32 23.61
CA ASN A 3 -20.83 36.33 23.23
C ASN A 3 -20.19 34.94 23.22
N ARG A 4 -20.65 34.00 24.06
CA ARG A 4 -20.10 32.64 24.08
C ARG A 4 -20.53 31.84 22.84
N LEU A 5 -21.75 32.06 22.36
CA LEU A 5 -22.26 31.47 21.11
C LEU A 5 -21.55 32.04 19.88
N LEU A 6 -21.27 33.35 19.84
CA LEU A 6 -20.49 33.96 18.77
C LEU A 6 -19.05 33.47 18.74
N VAL A 7 -18.36 33.42 19.88
CA VAL A 7 -16.99 32.87 19.98
C VAL A 7 -16.96 31.40 19.56
N PHE A 8 -17.95 30.60 19.98
CA PHE A 8 -18.08 29.22 19.54
C PHE A 8 -18.29 29.10 18.03
N GLY A 9 -19.16 29.93 17.44
CA GLY A 9 -19.38 29.96 15.99
C GLY A 9 -18.11 30.33 15.21
N VAL A 10 -17.35 31.31 15.67
CA VAL A 10 -16.07 31.71 15.06
C VAL A 10 -15.04 30.58 15.16
N LEU A 11 -14.91 29.92 16.31
CA LEU A 11 -14.01 28.77 16.47
C LEU A 11 -14.39 27.61 15.55
N LEU A 12 -15.68 27.36 15.37
CA LEU A 12 -16.19 26.30 14.49
C LEU A 12 -15.85 26.61 13.02
N ILE A 13 -16.03 27.86 12.58
CA ILE A 13 -15.63 28.31 11.24
C ILE A 13 -14.11 28.17 11.04
N ILE A 14 -13.30 28.59 12.01
CA ILE A 14 -11.85 28.42 11.95
C ILE A 14 -11.49 26.94 11.84
N GLY A 15 -12.13 26.06 12.61
CA GLY A 15 -11.93 24.61 12.53
C GLY A 15 -12.27 24.05 11.16
N ILE A 16 -13.38 24.47 10.54
CA ILE A 16 -13.76 24.06 9.18
C ILE A 16 -12.73 24.55 8.16
N VAL A 17 -12.34 25.82 8.22
CA VAL A 17 -11.34 26.39 7.28
C VAL A 17 -10.01 25.66 7.40
N LEU A 18 -9.55 25.39 8.62
CA LEU A 18 -8.33 24.61 8.85
C LEU A 18 -8.46 23.18 8.33
N TYR A 19 -9.61 22.52 8.52
CA TYR A 19 -9.87 21.18 8.01
C TYR A 19 -9.85 21.14 6.48
N VAL A 20 -10.50 22.10 5.82
CA VAL A 20 -10.54 22.18 4.35
C VAL A 20 -9.15 22.48 3.79
N ALA A 21 -8.42 23.43 4.38
CA ALA A 21 -7.05 23.73 4.01
C ALA A 21 -6.16 22.49 4.17
N TRP A 22 -6.27 21.79 5.30
CA TRP A 22 -5.57 20.53 5.56
C TRP A 22 -5.87 19.47 4.49
N MET A 23 -7.15 19.30 4.13
CA MET A 23 -7.58 18.34 3.10
C MET A 23 -6.96 18.67 1.73
N PHE A 24 -6.92 19.94 1.36
CA PHE A 24 -6.33 20.38 0.09
C PHE A 24 -4.82 20.11 0.03
N PHE A 25 -4.10 20.40 1.12
CA PHE A 25 -2.66 20.09 1.21
C PHE A 25 -2.39 18.58 1.16
N ALA A 26 -3.19 17.77 1.85
CA ALA A 26 -3.05 16.32 1.83
C ALA A 26 -3.26 15.74 0.40
N GLN A 27 -4.30 16.20 -0.31
CA GLN A 27 -4.56 15.79 -1.69
C GLN A 27 -3.42 16.19 -2.64
N ARG A 28 -2.92 17.42 -2.51
CA ARG A 28 -1.79 17.90 -3.32
C ARG A 28 -0.53 17.07 -3.08
N GLN A 29 -0.26 16.66 -1.85
CA GLN A 29 0.89 15.84 -1.54
C GLN A 29 0.77 14.42 -2.09
N VAL A 30 -0.43 13.81 -2.01
CA VAL A 30 -0.69 12.51 -2.66
C VAL A 30 -0.46 12.58 -4.17
N MET A 31 -0.92 13.67 -4.82
CA MET A 31 -0.71 13.89 -6.26
C MET A 31 0.77 14.10 -6.60
N TYR A 32 1.51 14.83 -5.78
CA TYR A 32 2.94 15.03 -5.98
C TYR A 32 3.72 13.70 -5.84
N MET A 33 3.36 12.89 -4.84
CA MET A 33 3.94 11.57 -4.64
C MET A 33 3.62 10.62 -5.80
N SER A 34 2.38 10.58 -6.28
CA SER A 34 2.03 9.75 -7.42
C SER A 34 2.74 10.20 -8.70
N LEU A 35 2.96 11.51 -8.87
CA LEU A 35 3.72 12.07 -9.98
C LEU A 35 5.20 11.65 -9.94
N LEU A 36 5.86 11.78 -8.79
CA LEU A 36 7.25 11.41 -8.61
C LEU A 36 7.47 9.93 -8.93
N LEU A 37 6.62 9.06 -8.40
CA LEU A 37 6.83 7.62 -8.52
C LEU A 37 6.41 7.05 -9.87
N TYR A 38 5.19 7.35 -10.32
CA TYR A 38 4.62 6.68 -11.48
C TYR A 38 4.85 7.41 -12.80
N ARG A 39 5.17 8.71 -12.77
CA ARG A 39 5.41 9.49 -13.99
C ARG A 39 6.87 9.85 -14.21
N GLN A 40 7.62 10.10 -13.15
CA GLN A 40 9.05 10.43 -13.25
C GLN A 40 9.96 9.23 -13.02
N GLY A 41 9.46 8.16 -12.39
CA GLY A 41 10.25 6.98 -12.05
C GLY A 41 11.37 7.25 -11.05
N ASP A 42 11.33 8.41 -10.39
CA ASP A 42 12.39 8.87 -9.47
C ASP A 42 12.11 8.35 -8.06
N ALA A 43 12.41 7.06 -7.88
CA ALA A 43 12.19 6.36 -6.62
C ALA A 43 13.00 6.96 -5.46
N ASP A 44 14.19 7.51 -5.74
CA ASP A 44 15.06 8.10 -4.72
C ASP A 44 14.47 9.41 -4.19
N ARG A 45 14.08 10.34 -5.08
CA ARG A 45 13.39 11.57 -4.65
C ARG A 45 12.06 11.29 -3.98
N TYR A 46 11.33 10.27 -4.44
CA TYR A 46 10.11 9.83 -3.77
C TYR A 46 10.38 9.41 -2.33
N LEU A 47 11.41 8.61 -2.09
CA LEU A 47 11.78 8.15 -0.75
C LEU A 47 12.28 9.30 0.15
N GLU A 48 13.00 10.27 -0.41
CA GLU A 48 13.39 11.49 0.30
C GLU A 48 12.16 12.29 0.74
N GLU A 49 11.25 12.59 -0.19
CA GLU A 49 10.02 13.32 0.13
C GLU A 49 9.15 12.52 1.10
N LEU A 50 9.10 11.18 1.01
CA LEU A 50 8.30 10.35 1.91
C LEU A 50 8.80 10.44 3.36
N ASN A 51 10.09 10.77 3.52
CA ASN A 51 10.74 10.97 4.81
C ASN A 51 10.73 12.43 5.28
N SER A 52 10.21 13.38 4.50
CA SER A 52 10.08 14.79 4.85
C SER A 52 9.14 15.00 6.04
N LEU A 53 9.29 16.15 6.72
CA LEU A 53 8.44 16.50 7.87
C LEU A 53 6.96 16.63 7.49
N SER A 54 6.67 17.16 6.30
CA SER A 54 5.31 17.21 5.76
C SER A 54 4.76 15.79 5.58
N SER A 55 5.46 14.91 4.87
CA SER A 55 5.01 13.52 4.67
C SER A 55 4.83 12.75 5.97
N ARG A 56 5.66 13.00 6.97
CA ARG A 56 5.49 12.39 8.31
C ARG A 56 4.22 12.84 9.02
N LEU A 57 3.79 14.08 8.77
CA LEU A 57 2.58 14.66 9.34
C LEU A 57 1.32 14.14 8.62
N PHE A 58 1.36 14.04 7.29
CA PHE A 58 0.22 13.61 6.49
C PHE A 58 0.06 12.08 6.41
N PHE A 59 1.17 11.33 6.43
CA PHE A 59 1.16 9.88 6.29
C PHE A 59 1.71 9.19 7.55
N ASN A 60 0.86 8.37 8.17
CA ASN A 60 1.27 7.56 9.31
C ASN A 60 2.34 6.52 8.92
N LYS A 61 3.04 5.97 9.91
CA LYS A 61 4.16 5.01 9.69
C LYS A 61 3.76 3.79 8.87
N LYS A 62 2.53 3.29 9.07
CA LYS A 62 1.98 2.15 8.30
C LYS A 62 1.90 2.51 6.82
N LEU A 63 1.20 3.59 6.48
CA LEU A 63 1.00 4.02 5.10
C LEU A 63 2.33 4.35 4.41
N ARG A 64 3.26 5.03 5.11
CA ARG A 64 4.60 5.28 4.56
C ARG A 64 5.40 4.00 4.30
N THR A 65 5.22 2.96 5.11
CA THR A 65 5.87 1.66 4.85
C THR A 65 5.31 1.03 3.57
N LEU A 66 3.99 1.08 3.37
CA LEU A 66 3.34 0.58 2.15
C LEU A 66 3.82 1.33 0.91
N MET A 67 3.87 2.67 0.98
CA MET A 67 4.38 3.54 -0.08
C MET A 67 5.86 3.28 -0.39
N ALA A 68 6.67 3.03 0.63
CA ALA A 68 8.08 2.70 0.45
C ALA A 68 8.26 1.34 -0.25
N ILE A 69 7.38 0.37 -0.05
CA ILE A 69 7.42 -0.91 -0.78
C ILE A 69 7.30 -0.63 -2.28
N ASP A 70 6.33 0.19 -2.70
CA ASP A 70 6.12 0.53 -4.11
C ASP A 70 7.35 1.18 -4.74
N ALA A 71 7.99 2.12 -4.02
CA ALA A 71 9.20 2.76 -4.50
C ALA A 71 10.39 1.82 -4.61
N ASN A 72 10.58 0.93 -3.63
CA ASN A 72 11.70 0.00 -3.65
C ASN A 72 11.49 -1.15 -4.64
N LEU A 73 10.25 -1.49 -5.00
CA LEU A 73 9.95 -2.42 -6.10
C LEU A 73 10.43 -1.87 -7.44
N ILE A 74 10.22 -0.56 -7.69
CA ILE A 74 10.72 0.12 -8.89
C ILE A 74 12.25 0.20 -8.88
N LYS A 75 12.85 0.49 -7.72
CA LYS A 75 14.30 0.60 -7.56
C LYS A 75 15.03 -0.75 -7.64
N GLY A 76 14.34 -1.85 -7.35
CA GLY A 76 14.94 -3.19 -7.28
C GLY A 76 15.83 -3.42 -6.06
N ASP A 77 15.70 -2.61 -5.00
CA ASP A 77 16.48 -2.76 -3.77
C ASP A 77 15.94 -3.92 -2.92
N LYS A 78 16.51 -5.10 -3.13
CA LYS A 78 16.07 -6.36 -2.52
C LYS A 78 16.19 -6.35 -0.99
N GLU A 79 17.28 -5.82 -0.45
CA GLU A 79 17.52 -5.83 1.00
C GLU A 79 16.52 -4.91 1.69
N GLN A 80 16.30 -3.73 1.13
CA GLN A 80 15.34 -2.77 1.66
C GLN A 80 13.91 -3.30 1.54
N LEU A 81 13.55 -3.97 0.43
CA LEU A 81 12.24 -4.62 0.26
C LEU A 81 11.97 -5.68 1.32
N ASN A 82 12.95 -6.55 1.60
CA ASN A 82 12.81 -7.57 2.65
C ASN A 82 12.49 -6.95 4.02
N LYS A 83 13.25 -5.92 4.42
CA LYS A 83 12.99 -5.19 5.68
C LYS A 83 11.62 -4.53 5.70
N LEU A 84 11.15 -4.03 4.56
CA LEU A 84 9.83 -3.38 4.45
C LEU A 84 8.70 -4.40 4.54
N PHE A 85 8.81 -5.58 3.93
CA PHE A 85 7.83 -6.65 4.04
C PHE A 85 7.73 -7.18 5.48
N GLU A 86 8.86 -7.39 6.16
CA GLU A 86 8.87 -7.77 7.58
C GLU A 86 8.18 -6.73 8.46
N ARG A 87 8.48 -5.45 8.22
CA ARG A 87 7.83 -4.34 8.94
C ARG A 87 6.34 -4.27 8.66
N ALA A 88 5.91 -4.47 7.41
CA ALA A 88 4.51 -4.52 7.04
C ALA A 88 3.79 -5.73 7.67
N ALA A 89 4.48 -6.86 7.80
CA ALA A 89 3.96 -8.07 8.43
C ALA A 89 3.66 -7.85 9.92
N ALA A 90 4.49 -7.06 10.61
CA ALA A 90 4.34 -6.70 12.03
C ALA A 90 3.20 -5.69 12.29
N TYR A 91 2.72 -4.96 11.29
CA TYR A 91 1.59 -4.06 11.45
C TYR A 91 0.25 -4.79 11.41
N ARG A 92 -0.71 -4.29 12.21
CA ARG A 92 -2.12 -4.67 12.11
C ARG A 92 -2.75 -3.99 10.88
N LEU A 93 -2.53 -4.60 9.72
CA LEU A 93 -3.13 -4.17 8.45
C LEU A 93 -4.62 -4.55 8.39
N SER A 94 -5.42 -3.80 7.62
CA SER A 94 -6.75 -4.28 7.26
C SER A 94 -6.59 -5.50 6.34
N SER A 95 -7.60 -6.38 6.27
CA SER A 95 -7.54 -7.55 5.37
C SER A 95 -7.25 -7.14 3.92
N SER A 96 -7.83 -6.02 3.46
CA SER A 96 -7.61 -5.48 2.12
C SER A 96 -6.18 -4.98 1.90
N ASP A 97 -5.64 -4.16 2.82
CA ASP A 97 -4.24 -3.71 2.74
C ASP A 97 -3.28 -4.91 2.79
N ARG A 98 -3.63 -5.93 3.59
CA ARG A 98 -2.83 -7.15 3.75
C ARG A 98 -2.77 -7.94 2.45
N VAL A 99 -3.89 -8.10 1.74
CA VAL A 99 -3.93 -8.74 0.41
C VAL A 99 -3.00 -8.01 -0.56
N LEU A 100 -3.09 -6.68 -0.65
CA LEU A 100 -2.26 -5.88 -1.57
C LEU A 100 -0.76 -5.98 -1.28
N VAL A 101 -0.36 -5.98 0.00
CA VAL A 101 1.05 -6.14 0.37
C VAL A 101 1.55 -7.54 0.03
N LEU A 102 0.76 -8.55 0.36
CA LEU A 102 1.14 -9.94 0.13
C LEU A 102 1.20 -10.29 -1.36
N GLN A 103 0.34 -9.70 -2.19
CA GLN A 103 0.44 -9.79 -3.66
C GLN A 103 1.81 -9.29 -4.13
N LYS A 104 2.22 -8.10 -3.71
CA LYS A 104 3.53 -7.52 -4.04
C LYS A 104 4.68 -8.38 -3.53
N GLU A 105 4.56 -8.90 -2.30
CA GLU A 105 5.54 -9.79 -1.72
C GLU A 105 5.66 -11.08 -2.53
N LEU A 106 4.55 -11.73 -2.87
CA LEU A 106 4.55 -12.95 -3.68
C LEU A 106 5.30 -12.76 -4.99
N LEU A 107 4.94 -11.72 -5.76
CA LEU A 107 5.59 -11.42 -7.03
C LEU A 107 7.09 -11.15 -6.85
N PHE A 108 7.46 -10.43 -5.78
CA PHE A 108 8.86 -10.22 -5.43
C PHE A 108 9.57 -11.54 -5.12
N ARG A 109 8.98 -12.44 -4.32
CA ARG A 109 9.56 -13.76 -3.98
C ARG A 109 9.73 -14.64 -5.20
N ILE A 110 8.73 -14.66 -6.09
CA ILE A 110 8.80 -15.37 -7.38
C ILE A 110 9.97 -14.84 -8.22
N ALA A 111 10.10 -13.51 -8.34
CA ALA A 111 11.22 -12.90 -9.07
C ALA A 111 12.60 -13.13 -8.42
N GLN A 112 12.64 -13.56 -7.17
CA GLN A 112 13.86 -13.97 -6.46
C GLN A 112 14.08 -15.48 -6.44
N GLU A 113 13.23 -16.27 -7.11
CA GLU A 113 13.26 -17.75 -7.09
C GLU A 113 13.18 -18.31 -5.65
N GLU A 114 12.50 -17.58 -4.75
CA GLU A 114 12.32 -17.96 -3.34
C GLU A 114 11.00 -18.72 -3.13
N ASP A 115 10.85 -19.87 -3.78
CA ASP A 115 9.60 -20.65 -3.86
C ASP A 115 8.92 -20.94 -2.52
N GLU A 116 9.71 -21.28 -1.49
CA GLU A 116 9.16 -21.57 -0.15
C GLU A 116 8.51 -20.31 0.46
N LYS A 117 9.14 -19.15 0.28
CA LYS A 117 8.60 -17.87 0.75
C LYS A 117 7.42 -17.43 -0.11
N ALA A 118 7.49 -17.64 -1.42
CA ALA A 118 6.36 -17.40 -2.32
C ALA A 118 5.12 -18.21 -1.90
N THR A 119 5.31 -19.49 -1.57
CA THR A 119 4.24 -20.38 -1.06
C THR A 119 3.63 -19.85 0.23
N LYS A 120 4.46 -19.37 1.17
CA LYS A 120 3.98 -18.74 2.42
C LYS A 120 3.17 -17.48 2.14
N SER A 121 3.63 -16.62 1.22
CA SER A 121 2.89 -15.43 0.81
C SER A 121 1.56 -15.80 0.16
N TYR A 122 1.54 -16.79 -0.75
CA TYR A 122 0.33 -17.26 -1.42
C TYR A 122 -0.74 -17.75 -0.41
N ALA A 123 -0.35 -18.62 0.52
CA ALA A 123 -1.25 -19.10 1.57
C ALA A 123 -1.77 -17.95 2.46
N ALA A 124 -0.92 -16.96 2.75
CA ALA A 124 -1.31 -15.80 3.53
C ALA A 124 -2.29 -14.88 2.79
N ILE A 125 -2.21 -14.79 1.46
CA ILE A 125 -3.16 -14.03 0.62
C ILE A 125 -4.56 -14.61 0.77
N HIS A 126 -4.71 -15.92 0.56
CA HIS A 126 -6.00 -16.62 0.69
C HIS A 126 -6.61 -16.42 2.09
N LYS A 127 -5.81 -16.61 3.14
CA LYS A 127 -6.25 -16.36 4.53
C LYS A 127 -6.68 -14.92 4.80
N ALA A 128 -6.05 -13.93 4.14
CA ALA A 128 -6.44 -12.54 4.24
C ALA A 128 -7.71 -12.24 3.43
N TYR A 129 -7.83 -12.85 2.26
CA TYR A 129 -8.97 -12.74 1.36
C TYR A 129 -10.25 -13.34 1.97
N ASP A 130 -10.15 -14.48 2.67
CA ASP A 130 -11.29 -15.11 3.33
C ASP A 130 -11.95 -14.22 4.38
N LYS A 131 -11.18 -13.30 4.96
CA LYS A 131 -11.65 -12.32 5.96
C LYS A 131 -12.29 -11.08 5.35
N LEU A 132 -12.34 -10.97 4.03
CA LEU A 132 -13.02 -9.87 3.33
C LEU A 132 -14.53 -10.09 3.32
N THR A 133 -15.29 -9.01 3.28
CA THR A 133 -16.74 -9.06 3.02
C THR A 133 -17.00 -9.42 1.55
N ASP A 134 -18.21 -9.87 1.21
CA ASP A 134 -18.53 -10.30 -0.18
C ASP A 134 -18.28 -9.19 -1.20
N LYS A 135 -18.66 -7.95 -0.87
CA LYS A 135 -18.38 -6.77 -1.72
C LYS A 135 -16.88 -6.51 -1.90
N GLN A 136 -16.08 -6.77 -0.87
CA GLN A 136 -14.63 -6.67 -0.98
C GLN A 136 -14.07 -7.83 -1.80
N LYS A 137 -14.53 -9.07 -1.60
CA LYS A 137 -14.12 -10.22 -2.40
C LYS A 137 -14.35 -9.97 -3.89
N GLU A 138 -15.53 -9.49 -4.26
CA GLU A 138 -15.83 -9.10 -5.65
C GLU A 138 -14.79 -8.11 -6.20
N LYS A 139 -14.51 -7.03 -5.45
CA LYS A 139 -13.51 -6.02 -5.84
C LYS A 139 -12.08 -6.57 -5.96
N TYR A 140 -11.70 -7.51 -5.10
CA TYR A 140 -10.33 -8.06 -5.02
C TYR A 140 -10.19 -9.41 -5.76
N SER A 141 -11.22 -9.87 -6.47
CA SER A 141 -11.22 -11.15 -7.19
C SER A 141 -10.19 -11.20 -8.33
N GLU A 142 -10.05 -10.09 -9.06
CA GLU A 142 -9.01 -9.92 -10.09
C GLU A 142 -7.61 -10.07 -9.51
N ILE A 143 -7.36 -9.52 -8.32
CA ILE A 143 -6.07 -9.64 -7.63
C ILE A 143 -5.77 -11.10 -7.28
N LEU A 144 -6.76 -11.90 -6.91
CA LEU A 144 -6.56 -13.33 -6.69
C LEU A 144 -6.14 -14.06 -7.97
N ARG A 145 -6.78 -13.74 -9.10
CA ARG A 145 -6.40 -14.31 -10.41
C ARG A 145 -4.98 -13.91 -10.81
N GLU A 146 -4.63 -12.64 -10.60
CA GLU A 146 -3.28 -12.11 -10.88
C GLU A 146 -2.17 -12.79 -10.07
N VAL A 147 -2.47 -13.31 -8.87
CA VAL A 147 -1.48 -14.03 -8.05
C VAL A 147 -1.46 -15.54 -8.30
N GLU A 148 -2.59 -16.12 -8.69
CA GLU A 148 -2.72 -17.53 -8.99
C GLU A 148 -1.90 -17.92 -10.23
N TYR A 149 -1.98 -17.11 -11.29
CA TYR A 149 -1.28 -17.43 -12.55
C TYR A 149 0.25 -17.48 -12.40
N PRO A 150 0.94 -16.44 -11.87
CA PRO A 150 2.38 -16.49 -11.67
C PRO A 150 2.80 -17.57 -10.66
N TYR A 151 1.99 -17.81 -9.63
CA TYR A 151 2.29 -18.84 -8.64
C TYR A 151 2.27 -20.24 -9.26
N THR A 152 1.22 -20.57 -10.02
CA THR A 152 1.09 -21.88 -10.68
C THR A 152 2.23 -22.13 -11.66
N ILE A 153 2.60 -21.13 -12.45
CA ILE A 153 3.64 -21.27 -13.46
C ILE A 153 5.03 -21.32 -12.83
N HIS A 154 5.36 -20.38 -11.96
CA HIS A 154 6.73 -20.20 -11.50
C HIS A 154 7.07 -20.95 -10.22
N VAL A 155 6.08 -21.28 -9.39
CA VAL A 155 6.30 -22.00 -8.13
C VAL A 155 5.86 -23.45 -8.27
N MET A 156 4.65 -23.70 -8.78
CA MET A 156 4.17 -25.08 -8.99
C MET A 156 4.74 -25.73 -10.25
N HIS A 157 5.40 -24.96 -11.12
CA HIS A 157 5.94 -25.44 -12.40
C HIS A 157 4.88 -26.13 -13.28
N ASP A 158 3.61 -25.71 -13.16
CA ASP A 158 2.48 -26.27 -13.90
C ASP A 158 2.08 -25.34 -15.06
N VAL A 159 2.32 -25.83 -16.28
CA VAL A 159 2.15 -25.07 -17.54
C VAL A 159 0.75 -25.33 -18.14
N SER A 160 -0.11 -26.12 -17.48
CA SER A 160 -1.42 -26.52 -18.01
C SER A 160 -2.43 -25.37 -18.16
N MET A 161 -2.21 -24.23 -17.51
CA MET A 161 -3.06 -23.03 -17.64
C MET A 161 -2.90 -22.25 -18.95
N HIS A 162 -1.97 -22.63 -19.85
CA HIS A 162 -1.77 -21.94 -21.15
C HIS A 162 -2.80 -22.29 -22.24
N LEU A 163 -3.81 -23.12 -21.96
CA LEU A 163 -4.64 -23.75 -23.00
C LEU A 163 -6.15 -23.42 -22.98
N ASN A 164 -6.59 -22.34 -22.33
CA ASN A 164 -7.97 -21.85 -22.46
C ASN A 164 -8.04 -20.37 -22.83
#